data_AF-A0A5E4NM89-F1
#
_entry.id   AF-A0A5E4NM89-F1
#
_cell.length_a   1.000
_cell.length_b   1.000
_cell.length_c   1.000
_cell.angle_alpha   90.00
_cell.angle_beta   90.00
_cell.angle_gamma   90.00
#
_symmetry.space_group_name_H-M   'P 1'
#
loop_
_entity.id
_entity.type
_entity.pdbx_description
1 polymer ?
#
loop_
_entity_poly.entity_id
_entity_poly.type
_entity_poly.pdbx_seq_one_letter_code
_entity_poly.pdbx_strand_id
1 'polypeptide(L)'
;MQERKMFLEALEDNMKKVRDHDYLTGKYRGAAHSICNLNYKVPRFIPVFFHNISGYDTHLFIQTFDIDKANLKAIANSEENRVSFSKILRFEILDSETEDPVLDDIGKPIFKTTEIRFLDSFKFLSSFLEKLAKTLKLYQFKELSKHYPEKLYLVKGKLWFSYKYMDSLEIYDEES
;
A
#
# COMPACT_ATOMS: atom_id res chain seq x y z
N MET A 1 -44.79 -10.23 15.92
CA MET A 1 -44.90 -10.80 14.55
C MET A 1 -44.37 -9.82 13.48
N GLN A 2 -44.68 -8.52 13.61
CA GLN A 2 -44.27 -7.47 12.67
C GLN A 2 -42.76 -7.14 12.71
N GLU A 3 -42.15 -7.08 13.89
CA GLU A 3 -40.70 -6.87 14.05
C GLU A 3 -39.84 -7.98 13.41
N ARG A 4 -40.29 -9.24 13.52
CA ARG A 4 -39.61 -10.39 12.92
C ARG A 4 -39.66 -10.35 11.38
N LYS A 5 -40.72 -9.77 10.81
CA LYS A 5 -40.88 -9.60 9.37
C LYS A 5 -39.98 -8.47 8.84
N MET A 6 -39.94 -7.33 9.53
CA MET A 6 -39.03 -6.23 9.21
C MET A 6 -37.55 -6.66 9.29
N PHE A 7 -37.21 -7.49 10.27
CA PHE A 7 -35.85 -8.02 10.42
C PHE A 7 -35.46 -8.93 9.25
N LEU A 8 -36.38 -9.76 8.76
CA LEU A 8 -36.14 -10.65 7.61
C LEU A 8 -36.03 -9.88 6.29
N GLU A 9 -36.89 -8.88 6.07
CA GLU A 9 -36.78 -7.98 4.90
C GLU A 9 -35.45 -7.22 4.88
N ALA A 10 -35.00 -6.71 6.03
CA ALA A 10 -33.71 -6.03 6.13
C ALA A 10 -32.51 -6.97 5.86
N LEU A 11 -32.62 -8.25 6.22
CA LEU A 11 -31.61 -9.26 5.90
C LEU A 11 -31.58 -9.57 4.39
N GLU A 12 -32.74 -9.68 3.76
CA GLU A 12 -32.86 -9.90 2.31
C GLU A 12 -32.31 -8.72 1.51
N ASP A 13 -32.61 -7.48 1.91
CA ASP A 13 -32.08 -6.28 1.25
C ASP A 13 -30.56 -6.15 1.39
N ASN A 14 -30.01 -6.52 2.55
CA ASN A 14 -28.57 -6.54 2.78
C ASN A 14 -27.86 -7.59 1.92
N MET A 15 -28.51 -8.73 1.67
CA MET A 15 -28.00 -9.82 0.85
C MET A 15 -28.32 -9.66 -0.65
N LYS A 16 -29.06 -8.62 -1.03
CA LYS A 16 -29.37 -8.33 -2.43
C LYS A 16 -28.10 -8.10 -3.24
N LYS A 17 -28.02 -8.75 -4.40
CA LYS A 17 -26.89 -8.65 -5.31
C LYS A 17 -26.89 -7.27 -6.00
N VAL A 18 -25.80 -6.53 -5.83
CA VAL A 18 -25.57 -5.20 -6.43
C VAL A 18 -24.31 -5.21 -7.29
N ARG A 19 -24.17 -4.20 -8.16
CA ARG A 19 -22.98 -4.01 -9.01
C ARG A 19 -21.90 -3.27 -8.21
N ASP A 20 -20.81 -3.96 -7.88
CA ASP A 20 -19.63 -3.37 -7.23
C ASP A 20 -18.71 -2.75 -8.28
N HIS A 21 -18.19 -1.57 -7.96
CA HIS A 21 -17.28 -0.81 -8.81
C HIS A 21 -16.03 -0.44 -7.99
N ASP A 22 -14.91 -0.32 -8.68
CA ASP A 22 -13.69 0.20 -8.09
C ASP A 22 -13.86 1.70 -7.82
N TYR A 23 -13.73 2.11 -6.56
CA TYR A 23 -13.87 3.52 -6.16
C TYR A 23 -12.73 4.41 -6.68
N LEU A 24 -11.60 3.84 -7.09
CA LEU A 24 -10.48 4.60 -7.68
C LEU A 24 -10.60 4.74 -9.19
N THR A 25 -11.02 3.67 -9.89
CA THR A 25 -11.04 3.65 -11.37
C THR A 25 -12.44 3.76 -11.97
N GLY A 26 -13.49 3.64 -11.17
CA GLY A 26 -14.90 3.58 -11.61
C GLY A 26 -15.27 2.29 -12.35
N LYS A 27 -14.33 1.37 -12.57
CA LYS A 27 -14.56 0.16 -13.37
C LYS A 27 -15.38 -0.86 -12.58
N TYR A 28 -16.25 -1.57 -13.30
CA TYR A 28 -17.00 -2.69 -12.73
C TYR A 28 -16.05 -3.80 -12.26
N ARG A 29 -16.17 -4.23 -11.00
CA ARG A 29 -15.34 -5.29 -10.40
C ARG A 29 -16.04 -6.63 -10.37
N GLY A 30 -17.35 -6.62 -10.18
CA GLY A 30 -18.14 -7.82 -10.01
C GLY A 30 -19.44 -7.56 -9.27
N ALA A 31 -20.10 -8.65 -8.87
CA ALA A 31 -21.32 -8.55 -8.09
C ALA A 31 -21.02 -8.80 -6.61
N ALA A 32 -21.57 -7.95 -5.74
CA ALA A 32 -21.43 -8.05 -4.29
C ALA A 32 -22.82 -8.03 -3.62
N HIS A 33 -22.89 -8.41 -2.35
CA HIS A 33 -24.08 -8.11 -1.54
C HIS A 33 -24.17 -6.60 -1.28
N SER A 34 -25.38 -6.08 -1.18
CA SER A 34 -25.64 -4.66 -0.88
C SER A 34 -24.86 -4.19 0.34
N ILE A 35 -24.89 -4.97 1.42
CA ILE A 35 -24.16 -4.65 2.66
C ILE A 35 -22.64 -4.73 2.49
N CYS A 36 -22.12 -5.69 1.73
CA CYS A 36 -20.68 -5.82 1.48
C CYS A 36 -20.17 -4.63 0.66
N ASN A 37 -20.94 -4.20 -0.36
CA ASN A 37 -20.62 -3.03 -1.19
C ASN A 37 -20.62 -1.72 -0.37
N LEU A 38 -21.59 -1.55 0.53
CA LEU A 38 -21.68 -0.39 1.42
C LEU A 38 -20.56 -0.38 2.48
N ASN A 39 -20.19 -1.55 2.98
CA ASN A 39 -19.13 -1.69 3.99
C ASN A 39 -17.72 -1.65 3.39
N TYR A 40 -17.57 -1.91 2.09
CA TYR A 40 -16.28 -1.82 1.43
C TYR A 40 -15.80 -0.38 1.41
N LYS A 41 -14.75 -0.10 2.19
CA LYS A 41 -14.11 1.21 2.27
C LYS A 41 -12.71 1.10 1.73
N VAL A 42 -12.40 1.87 0.69
CA VAL A 42 -11.02 2.05 0.26
C VAL A 42 -10.28 2.84 1.35
N PRO A 43 -9.14 2.35 1.85
CA PRO A 43 -8.35 3.09 2.82
C PRO A 43 -7.99 4.48 2.27
N ARG A 44 -8.10 5.52 3.10
CA ARG A 44 -7.76 6.91 2.73
C ARG A 44 -6.26 7.21 2.71
N PHE A 45 -5.44 6.17 2.72
CA PHE A 45 -3.98 6.27 2.74
C PHE A 45 -3.40 5.37 1.65
N ILE A 46 -2.22 5.71 1.17
CA ILE A 46 -1.44 4.90 0.24
C ILE A 46 -0.65 3.87 1.06
N PRO A 47 -0.94 2.56 0.95
CA PRO A 47 -0.19 1.55 1.66
C PRO A 47 1.16 1.30 0.99
N VAL A 48 2.24 1.33 1.77
CA VAL A 48 3.58 0.92 1.36
C VAL A 48 3.97 -0.28 2.21
N PHE A 49 4.13 -1.44 1.58
CA PHE A 49 4.46 -2.67 2.29
C PHE A 49 5.96 -2.93 2.28
N PHE A 50 6.50 -3.17 3.47
CA PHE A 50 7.83 -3.73 3.64
C PHE A 50 7.72 -5.09 4.33
N HIS A 51 8.72 -5.94 4.16
CA HIS A 51 8.78 -7.23 4.84
C HIS A 51 9.83 -7.20 5.93
N ASN A 52 9.37 -7.19 7.19
CA ASN A 52 10.19 -7.12 8.40
C ASN A 52 10.93 -5.78 8.60
N ILE A 53 10.34 -4.66 8.17
CA ILE A 53 10.93 -3.33 8.37
C ILE A 53 11.10 -2.97 9.85
N SER A 54 10.22 -3.48 10.73
CA SER A 54 10.30 -3.24 12.18
C SER A 54 11.59 -3.80 12.78
N GLY A 55 12.10 -4.90 12.23
CA GLY A 55 13.29 -5.57 12.73
C GLY A 55 14.61 -5.01 12.20
N TYR A 56 14.57 -4.08 11.23
CA TYR A 56 15.74 -3.54 10.56
C TYR A 56 15.63 -2.02 10.42
N ASP A 57 15.01 -1.56 9.34
CA ASP A 57 15.24 -0.21 8.80
C ASP A 57 14.30 0.87 9.33
N THR A 58 13.32 0.53 10.17
CA THR A 58 12.33 1.51 10.68
C THR A 58 12.98 2.72 11.33
N HIS A 59 14.08 2.53 12.05
CA HIS A 59 14.79 3.61 12.76
C HIS A 59 15.38 4.65 11.79
N LEU A 60 15.91 4.22 10.63
CA LEU A 60 16.46 5.10 9.60
C LEU A 60 15.37 6.01 9.01
N PHE A 61 14.22 5.42 8.68
CA PHE A 61 13.08 6.18 8.16
C PHE A 61 12.56 7.19 9.19
N ILE A 62 12.38 6.78 10.44
CA ILE A 62 11.88 7.69 11.48
C ILE A 62 12.81 8.87 11.66
N GLN A 63 14.13 8.66 11.72
CA GLN A 63 15.10 9.76 11.85
C GLN A 63 15.01 10.75 10.69
N THR A 64 14.91 10.27 9.44
CA THR A 64 14.73 11.16 8.29
C THR A 64 13.40 11.91 8.30
N PHE A 65 12.33 11.28 8.80
CA PHE A 65 11.02 11.93 8.93
C PHE A 65 10.90 12.86 10.14
N ASP A 66 11.81 12.75 11.12
CA ASP A 66 11.81 13.51 12.40
C ASP A 66 12.10 15.01 12.21
N ILE A 67 12.57 15.40 11.01
CA ILE A 67 12.69 16.81 10.60
C ILE A 67 11.32 17.51 10.57
N ASP A 68 10.24 16.74 10.40
CA ASP A 68 8.87 17.20 10.22
C ASP A 68 7.89 16.45 11.17
N LYS A 69 8.17 16.53 12.48
CA LYS A 69 7.42 15.83 13.55
C LYS A 69 5.90 16.00 13.51
N ALA A 70 5.40 17.14 13.02
CA ALA A 70 3.97 17.46 13.03
C ALA A 70 3.10 16.49 12.19
N ASN A 71 3.69 15.73 11.26
CA ASN A 71 2.96 14.92 10.28
C ASN A 71 3.24 13.41 10.36
N LEU A 72 3.89 12.93 11.42
CA LEU A 72 4.18 11.51 11.62
C LEU A 72 3.13 10.86 12.55
N LYS A 73 2.46 9.81 12.07
CA LYS A 73 1.59 8.94 12.89
C LYS A 73 2.22 7.56 12.99
N ALA A 74 2.26 6.97 14.18
CA ALA A 74 2.80 5.63 14.35
C ALA A 74 1.94 4.76 15.24
N ILE A 75 1.76 3.50 14.84
CA ILE A 75 1.14 2.44 15.64
C ILE A 75 2.28 1.52 16.05
N ALA A 76 2.75 1.72 17.29
CA ALA A 76 3.89 1.03 17.85
C ALA A 76 3.44 -0.06 18.84
N ASN A 77 4.10 -1.22 18.82
CA ASN A 77 4.04 -2.17 19.94
C ASN A 77 5.15 -1.88 20.96
N SER A 78 6.33 -1.45 20.50
CA SER A 78 7.41 -0.84 21.28
C SER A 78 8.11 0.24 20.46
N GLU A 79 9.06 0.98 21.04
CA GLU A 79 9.80 2.04 20.33
C GLU A 79 10.48 1.53 19.05
N GLU A 80 11.04 0.32 19.11
CA GLU A 80 11.72 -0.36 18.00
C GLU A 80 10.77 -1.21 17.15
N ASN A 81 9.69 -1.75 17.72
CA ASN A 81 8.81 -2.71 17.04
C ASN A 81 7.47 -2.07 16.67
N ARG A 82 7.40 -1.45 15.50
CA ARG A 82 6.22 -0.71 15.03
C ARG A 82 5.44 -1.48 13.97
N VAL A 83 4.16 -1.74 14.21
CA VAL A 83 3.28 -2.42 13.24
C VAL A 83 3.10 -1.57 11.99
N SER A 84 3.01 -0.26 12.18
CA SER A 84 2.95 0.70 11.07
C SER A 84 3.43 2.08 11.49
N PHE A 85 3.93 2.84 10.53
CA PHE A 85 4.14 4.28 10.66
C PHE A 85 3.63 4.98 9.40
N SER A 86 3.24 6.23 9.51
CA SER A 86 2.60 6.99 8.44
C SER A 86 3.11 8.40 8.40
N LYS A 87 3.27 8.92 7.18
CA LYS A 87 3.63 10.30 6.91
C LYS A 87 2.48 10.97 6.19
N ILE A 88 2.02 12.11 6.71
CA ILE A 88 1.05 12.96 6.03
C ILE A 88 1.83 13.91 5.12
N LEU A 89 1.56 13.84 3.83
CA LEU A 89 2.06 14.76 2.83
C LEU A 89 1.00 15.82 2.57
N ARG A 90 1.44 17.07 2.45
CA ARG A 90 0.62 18.20 2.00
C ARG A 90 1.22 18.72 0.70
N PHE A 91 0.40 18.81 -0.35
CA PHE A 91 0.81 19.27 -1.67
C PHE A 91 -0.25 20.18 -2.28
N GLU A 92 0.19 21.06 -3.17
CA GLU A 92 -0.70 21.95 -3.93
C GLU A 92 -1.39 21.18 -5.05
N ILE A 93 -2.66 21.49 -5.30
CA ILE A 93 -3.37 20.96 -6.45
C ILE A 93 -2.95 21.76 -7.66
N LEU A 94 -2.42 21.10 -8.69
CA LEU A 94 -2.04 21.72 -9.95
C LEU A 94 -3.14 21.49 -10.99
N ASP A 95 -3.36 22.48 -11.85
CA ASP A 95 -4.17 22.32 -13.05
C ASP A 95 -3.46 21.36 -14.02
N SER A 96 -4.21 20.43 -14.61
CA SER A 96 -3.63 19.40 -15.48
C SER A 96 -3.10 19.93 -16.81
N GLU A 97 -3.55 21.10 -17.25
CA GLU A 97 -3.13 21.71 -18.52
C GLU A 97 -2.06 22.78 -18.31
N THR A 98 -2.21 23.64 -17.29
CA THR A 98 -1.29 24.78 -17.10
C THR A 98 -0.15 24.49 -16.11
N GLU A 99 -0.24 23.39 -15.35
CA GLU A 99 0.65 23.07 -14.21
C GLU A 99 0.69 24.14 -13.11
N ASP A 100 -0.20 25.13 -13.16
CA ASP A 100 -0.30 26.18 -12.14
C ASP A 100 -1.13 25.71 -10.94
N PRO A 101 -0.88 26.27 -9.74
CA PRO A 101 -1.69 25.96 -8.56
C PRO A 101 -3.15 26.39 -8.75
N VAL A 102 -4.08 25.47 -8.52
CA VAL A 102 -5.51 25.75 -8.48
C VAL A 102 -5.80 26.65 -7.28
N LEU A 103 -6.46 27.78 -7.53
CA LEU A 103 -6.77 28.78 -6.51
C LEU A 103 -8.20 28.60 -5.96
N ASP A 104 -8.39 28.94 -4.69
CA ASP A 104 -9.71 29.08 -4.06
C ASP A 104 -10.41 30.38 -4.48
N ASP A 105 -11.66 30.58 -4.05
CA ASP A 105 -12.47 31.78 -4.35
C ASP A 105 -11.82 33.10 -3.87
N ILE A 106 -10.78 33.02 -3.04
CA ILE A 106 -10.05 34.15 -2.43
C ILE A 106 -8.67 34.31 -3.09
N GLY A 107 -8.35 33.49 -4.10
CA GLY A 107 -7.09 33.56 -4.86
C GLY A 107 -5.90 32.87 -4.18
N LYS A 108 -6.12 31.95 -3.23
CA LYS A 108 -5.05 31.19 -2.56
C LYS A 108 -4.91 29.77 -3.11
N PRO A 109 -3.69 29.22 -3.22
CA PRO A 109 -3.49 27.84 -3.63
C PRO A 109 -4.24 26.84 -2.74
N ILE A 110 -4.96 25.93 -3.38
CA ILE A 110 -5.66 24.83 -2.72
C ILE A 110 -4.66 23.72 -2.42
N PHE A 111 -4.62 23.29 -1.16
CA PHE A 111 -3.77 22.19 -0.71
C PHE A 111 -4.59 20.92 -0.50
N LYS A 112 -4.03 19.79 -0.91
CA LYS A 112 -4.53 18.46 -0.57
C LYS A 112 -3.57 17.77 0.38
N THR A 113 -4.12 16.92 1.24
CA THR A 113 -3.32 16.05 2.10
C THR A 113 -3.51 14.60 1.69
N THR A 114 -2.45 13.81 1.80
CA THR A 114 -2.49 12.36 1.59
C THR A 114 -1.60 11.68 2.62
N GLU A 115 -2.10 10.60 3.20
CA GLU A 115 -1.33 9.79 4.13
C GLU A 115 -0.63 8.67 3.36
N ILE A 116 0.68 8.55 3.52
CA ILE A 116 1.44 7.35 3.14
C ILE A 116 1.64 6.53 4.39
N ARG A 117 1.20 5.26 4.38
CA ARG A 117 1.32 4.35 5.52
C ARG A 117 2.23 3.19 5.19
N PHE A 118 3.31 3.10 5.92
CA PHE A 118 4.28 2.02 5.91
C PHE A 118 3.78 0.88 6.80
N LEU A 119 3.62 -0.29 6.21
CA LEU A 119 3.08 -1.50 6.83
C LEU A 119 4.13 -2.61 6.81
N ASP A 120 4.32 -3.25 7.96
CA ASP A 120 5.18 -4.42 8.06
C ASP A 120 4.39 -5.71 7.76
N SER A 121 4.57 -6.23 6.54
CA SER A 121 3.94 -7.47 6.08
C SER A 121 4.31 -8.69 6.94
N PHE A 122 5.46 -8.69 7.64
CA PHE A 122 5.88 -9.81 8.49
C PHE A 122 4.95 -9.98 9.72
N LYS A 123 4.28 -8.91 10.14
CA LYS A 123 3.26 -8.97 11.21
C LYS A 123 2.00 -9.73 10.81
N PHE A 124 1.72 -9.81 9.51
CA PHE A 124 0.58 -10.53 8.94
C PHE A 124 1.00 -11.92 8.42
N LEU A 125 2.21 -12.01 7.86
CA LEU A 125 2.82 -13.21 7.30
C LEU A 125 4.14 -13.46 8.02
N SER A 126 4.08 -14.13 9.17
CA SER A 126 5.19 -14.39 10.07
C SER A 126 6.17 -15.46 9.55
N SER A 127 6.63 -15.30 8.32
CA SER A 127 7.61 -16.17 7.70
C SER A 127 8.46 -15.43 6.70
N PHE A 128 9.68 -15.91 6.48
CA PHE A 128 10.61 -15.33 5.52
C PHE A 128 10.05 -15.31 4.11
N LEU A 129 10.41 -14.26 3.37
CA LEU A 129 10.00 -14.07 1.98
C LEU A 129 10.35 -15.27 1.10
N GLU A 130 11.49 -15.95 1.33
CA GLU A 130 11.86 -17.18 0.62
C GLU A 130 10.80 -18.27 0.78
N LYS A 131 10.30 -18.49 2.00
CA LYS A 131 9.27 -19.49 2.26
C LYS A 131 7.95 -19.08 1.61
N LEU A 132 7.57 -17.80 1.72
CA LEU A 132 6.36 -17.26 1.11
C LEU A 132 6.39 -17.32 -0.43
N ALA A 133 7.54 -17.01 -1.05
CA ALA A 133 7.70 -17.08 -2.50
C ALA A 133 7.63 -18.53 -3.02
N LYS A 134 8.06 -19.51 -2.22
CA LYS A 134 7.96 -20.94 -2.57
C LYS A 134 6.52 -21.46 -2.57
N THR A 135 5.60 -20.88 -1.79
CA THR A 135 4.19 -21.29 -1.80
C THR A 135 3.42 -20.79 -3.02
N LEU A 136 3.94 -19.77 -3.71
CA LEU A 136 3.32 -19.18 -4.91
C LEU A 136 3.67 -19.95 -6.19
N LYS A 137 2.64 -20.18 -7.02
CA LYS A 137 2.78 -20.71 -8.39
C LYS A 137 3.24 -19.62 -9.35
N LEU A 138 3.88 -20.01 -10.46
CA LEU A 138 4.47 -19.06 -11.44
C LEU A 138 3.48 -17.99 -11.93
N TYR A 139 2.25 -18.36 -12.27
CA TYR A 139 1.23 -17.42 -12.75
C TYR A 139 0.77 -16.39 -11.69
N GLN A 140 1.09 -16.61 -10.41
CA GLN A 140 0.73 -15.67 -9.33
C GLN A 140 1.72 -14.51 -9.23
N PHE A 141 2.91 -14.61 -9.84
CA PHE A 141 3.93 -13.57 -9.87
C PHE A 141 3.64 -12.52 -10.97
N LYS A 142 2.46 -11.89 -10.94
CA LYS A 142 1.97 -11.03 -12.03
C LYS A 142 2.94 -9.88 -12.38
N GLU A 143 3.37 -9.12 -11.37
CA GLU A 143 4.27 -7.99 -11.60
C GLU A 143 5.68 -8.44 -12.01
N LEU A 144 6.25 -9.46 -11.36
CA LEU A 144 7.55 -9.99 -11.76
C LEU A 144 7.51 -10.57 -13.18
N SER A 145 6.43 -11.26 -13.56
CA SER A 145 6.27 -11.84 -14.90
C SER A 145 6.13 -10.77 -15.97
N LYS A 146 5.55 -9.61 -15.62
CA LYS A 146 5.41 -8.46 -16.52
C LYS A 146 6.76 -7.83 -16.85
N HIS A 147 7.64 -7.70 -15.86
CA HIS A 147 8.95 -7.05 -16.02
C HIS A 147 10.07 -8.03 -16.43
N TYR A 148 9.96 -9.30 -16.04
CA TYR A 148 10.98 -10.33 -16.27
C TYR A 148 10.36 -11.63 -16.84
N PRO A 149 9.68 -11.58 -18.00
CA PRO A 149 8.96 -12.73 -18.54
C PRO A 149 9.86 -13.95 -18.78
N GLU A 150 11.05 -13.74 -19.35
CA GLU A 150 11.99 -14.81 -19.70
C GLU A 150 12.90 -15.24 -18.54
N LYS A 151 13.10 -14.34 -17.57
CA LYS A 151 14.02 -14.53 -16.44
C LYS A 151 13.29 -14.78 -15.11
N LEU A 152 11.99 -15.08 -15.15
CA LEU A 152 11.14 -15.23 -13.96
C LEU A 152 11.70 -16.26 -12.96
N TYR A 153 12.28 -17.35 -13.48
CA TYR A 153 12.87 -18.40 -12.66
C TYR A 153 14.13 -17.91 -11.89
N LEU A 154 14.88 -16.97 -12.46
CA LEU A 154 16.05 -16.36 -11.81
C LEU A 154 15.62 -15.38 -10.72
N VAL A 155 14.70 -14.47 -11.03
CA VAL A 155 14.23 -13.44 -10.09
C VAL A 155 13.37 -13.99 -8.95
N LYS A 156 12.84 -15.21 -9.09
CA LYS A 156 12.19 -15.95 -8.00
C LYS A 156 13.20 -16.49 -6.97
N GLY A 157 14.46 -16.69 -7.39
CA GLY A 157 15.53 -17.20 -6.54
C GLY A 157 16.19 -16.09 -5.71
N LYS A 158 16.86 -16.51 -4.63
CA LYS A 158 17.82 -15.63 -3.95
C LYS A 158 19.08 -15.58 -4.81
N LEU A 159 19.40 -14.42 -5.37
CA LEU A 159 20.66 -14.22 -6.08
C LEU A 159 21.81 -14.13 -5.08
N TRP A 160 22.97 -14.68 -5.44
CA TRP A 160 24.20 -14.42 -4.72
C TRP A 160 24.68 -13.03 -5.11
N PHE A 161 24.64 -12.11 -4.14
CA PHE A 161 25.22 -10.79 -4.28
C PHE A 161 26.60 -10.78 -3.63
N SER A 162 27.64 -10.50 -4.41
CA SER A 162 29.02 -10.54 -3.91
C SER A 162 29.35 -9.27 -3.13
N TYR A 163 28.98 -9.25 -1.85
CA TYR A 163 29.33 -8.14 -0.95
C TYR A 163 30.83 -7.91 -0.80
N LYS A 164 31.67 -8.93 -1.08
CA LYS A 164 33.12 -8.76 -1.11
C LYS A 164 33.63 -8.01 -2.34
N TYR A 165 32.87 -8.03 -3.43
CA TYR A 165 33.21 -7.34 -4.67
C TYR A 165 32.70 -5.90 -4.64
N MET A 166 31.50 -5.66 -4.11
CA MET A 166 30.98 -4.30 -3.92
C MET A 166 31.58 -3.62 -2.69
N ASP A 167 32.81 -3.14 -2.82
CA ASP A 167 33.49 -2.34 -1.78
C ASP A 167 33.54 -0.84 -2.09
N SER A 168 33.14 -0.40 -3.28
CA SER A 168 33.05 1.01 -3.64
C SER A 168 31.80 1.35 -4.47
N LEU A 169 31.45 2.65 -4.50
CA LEU A 169 30.39 3.18 -5.37
C LEU A 169 30.77 3.09 -6.85
N GLU A 170 32.06 3.14 -7.19
CA GLU A 170 32.49 2.99 -8.59
C GLU A 170 32.14 1.60 -9.13
N ILE A 171 32.29 0.57 -8.31
CA ILE A 171 31.92 -0.82 -8.67
C ILE A 171 30.41 -0.98 -8.88
N TYR A 172 29.60 -0.15 -8.22
CA TYR A 172 28.15 -0.17 -8.40
C TYR A 172 27.74 0.34 -9.79
N ASP A 173 28.48 1.29 -10.35
CA ASP A 173 28.21 1.90 -11.66
C ASP A 173 28.88 1.14 -12.82
N GLU A 174 29.57 0.03 -12.56
CA GLU A 174 30.17 -0.83 -13.60
C GLU A 174 29.07 -1.50 -14.46
N GLU A 175 29.24 -1.46 -15.78
CA GLU A 175 28.33 -2.16 -16.70
C GLU A 175 28.47 -3.68 -16.56
N SER A 176 27.31 -4.36 -16.55
CA SER A 176 27.18 -5.82 -16.33
C SER A 176 27.34 -6.64 -17.60
#